data_AF-A0A367LZK6-F1
#
_entry.id   AF-A0A367LZK6-F1
#
_cell.length_a   1.000
_cell.length_b   1.000
_cell.length_c   1.000
_cell.angle_alpha   90.00
_cell.angle_beta   90.00
_cell.angle_gamma   90.00
#
_symmetry.space_group_name_H-M   'P 1'
#
loop_
_entity.id
_entity.type
_entity.pdbx_description
1 polymer ?
#
loop_
_entity_poly.entity_id
_entity_poly.type
_entity_poly.pdbx_seq_one_letter_code
_entity_poly.pdbx_strand_id
1 'polypeptide(L)'
;MIRIEPAGAEALLLTLAEEPEVDLSVRLAKLARRLREGLGEGVRDLVPGWTTLMLHYDPYRIAPQVLEERLGPLLAEWHAWRPAE
;
A
#
# COMPACT_ATOMS: atom_id res chain seq x y z
N MET A 1 10.27 1.63 9.50
CA MET A 1 10.72 1.10 8.19
C MET A 1 9.52 0.50 7.47
N ILE A 2 9.37 0.68 6.15
CA ILE A 2 8.28 0.01 5.40
C ILE A 2 8.68 -1.43 5.12
N ARG A 3 7.82 -2.39 5.45
CA ARG A 3 7.98 -3.82 5.13
C ARG A 3 6.86 -4.28 4.21
N ILE A 4 7.21 -5.08 3.21
CA ILE A 4 6.28 -5.67 2.25
C ILE A 4 6.42 -7.17 2.37
N GLU A 5 5.33 -7.85 2.67
CA GLU A 5 5.32 -9.30 2.90
C GLU A 5 4.19 -9.96 2.10
N PRO A 6 4.41 -11.16 1.53
CA PRO A 6 3.33 -11.95 0.96
C PRO A 6 2.28 -12.32 2.01
N ALA A 7 1.01 -12.12 1.70
CA ALA A 7 -0.13 -12.53 2.51
C ALA A 7 -0.98 -13.55 1.75
N GLY A 8 -0.34 -14.63 1.30
CA GLY A 8 -0.90 -15.59 0.36
C GLY A 8 -0.51 -15.28 -1.09
N ALA A 9 -1.22 -15.91 -2.04
CA ALA A 9 -0.85 -15.85 -3.47
C ALA A 9 -1.35 -14.58 -4.21
N GLU A 10 -2.36 -13.91 -3.65
CA GLU A 10 -3.07 -12.78 -4.29
C GLU A 10 -3.09 -11.54 -3.39
N ALA A 11 -2.20 -11.47 -2.39
CA ALA A 11 -2.16 -10.34 -1.49
C ALA A 11 -0.76 -10.04 -0.94
N LEU A 12 -0.55 -8.77 -0.61
CA LEU A 12 0.63 -8.28 0.10
C LEU A 12 0.18 -7.54 1.36
N LEU A 13 0.89 -7.78 2.47
CA LEU A 13 0.79 -6.98 3.68
C LEU A 13 1.88 -5.92 3.68
N LEU A 14 1.47 -4.66 3.67
CA LEU A 14 2.36 -3.51 3.82
C LEU A 14 2.34 -3.08 5.28
N THR A 15 3.45 -3.28 6.01
CA THR A 15 3.63 -2.67 7.34
C THR A 15 4.29 -1.31 7.16
N LEU A 16 3.59 -0.26 7.59
CA LEU A 16 3.91 1.13 7.25
C LEU A 16 4.41 1.94 8.45
N ALA A 17 4.09 1.49 9.67
CA ALA A 17 4.63 2.01 10.91
C ALA A 17 4.78 0.88 11.95
N GLU A 18 5.67 1.06 12.93
CA GLU A 18 5.81 0.15 14.07
C GLU A 18 4.77 0.47 15.14
N GLU A 19 4.53 1.76 15.39
CA GLU A 19 3.52 2.26 16.31
C GLU A 19 2.51 3.16 15.58
N PRO A 20 1.28 3.26 16.10
CA PRO A 20 0.30 4.17 15.54
C PRO A 20 0.63 5.64 15.80
N GLU A 21 0.54 6.44 14.73
CA GLU A 21 0.65 7.89 14.77
C GLU A 21 -0.74 8.52 14.59
N VAL A 22 -0.94 9.73 15.12
CA VAL A 22 -2.23 10.44 15.10
C VAL A 22 -2.77 10.63 13.68
N ASP A 23 -1.89 10.87 12.71
CA ASP A 23 -2.26 11.11 11.31
C ASP A 23 -2.24 9.84 10.45
N LEU A 24 -1.84 8.69 11.01
CA LEU A 24 -1.57 7.49 10.24
C LEU A 24 -2.82 6.99 9.51
N SER A 25 -3.99 7.01 10.14
CA SER A 25 -5.25 6.62 9.51
C SER A 25 -5.56 7.45 8.26
N VAL A 26 -5.32 8.77 8.30
CA VAL A 26 -5.51 9.66 7.15
C VAL A 26 -4.47 9.37 6.07
N ARG A 27 -3.21 9.15 6.48
CA ARG A 27 -2.13 8.78 5.57
C ARG A 27 -2.39 7.44 4.90
N LEU A 28 -2.91 6.43 5.61
CA LEU A 28 -3.29 5.12 5.06
C LEU A 28 -4.41 5.24 4.02
N ALA A 29 -5.46 6.02 4.31
CA ALA A 29 -6.53 6.27 3.35
C ALA A 29 -6.01 6.96 2.08
N LYS A 30 -5.08 7.91 2.23
CA LYS A 30 -4.42 8.57 1.10
C LYS A 30 -3.57 7.60 0.28
N LEU A 31 -2.80 6.73 0.93
CA LEU A 31 -2.00 5.70 0.27
C LEU A 31 -2.90 4.75 -0.51
N ALA A 32 -3.97 4.23 0.12
CA ALA A 32 -4.90 3.33 -0.54
C ALA A 32 -5.47 3.96 -1.82
N ARG A 33 -5.87 5.23 -1.77
CA ARG A 33 -6.32 5.95 -2.98
C ARG A 33 -5.22 6.03 -4.04
N ARG A 34 -4.01 6.44 -3.66
CA ARG A 34 -2.85 6.56 -4.57
C ARG A 34 -2.49 5.21 -5.22
N LEU A 35 -2.53 4.12 -4.46
CA LEU A 35 -2.26 2.78 -4.97
C LEU A 35 -3.34 2.34 -5.96
N ARG A 36 -4.62 2.61 -5.68
CA ARG A 36 -5.71 2.30 -6.60
C ARG A 36 -5.58 3.08 -7.92
N GLU A 37 -5.27 4.37 -7.85
CA GLU A 37 -5.00 5.21 -9.03
C GLU A 37 -3.74 4.76 -9.78
N GLY A 38 -2.67 4.45 -9.04
CA GLY A 38 -1.34 4.16 -9.58
C GLY A 38 -1.16 2.74 -10.09
N LEU A 39 -1.96 1.76 -9.65
CA LEU A 39 -1.88 0.36 -10.06
C LEU A 39 -3.08 -0.08 -10.91
N GLY A 40 -4.20 0.65 -10.86
CA GLY A 40 -5.37 0.45 -11.71
C GLY A 40 -6.08 -0.87 -11.48
N GLU A 41 -6.53 -1.51 -12.56
CA GLU A 41 -7.34 -2.74 -12.53
C GLU A 41 -6.62 -3.98 -11.97
N GLY A 42 -5.30 -3.91 -11.75
CA GLY A 42 -4.56 -4.98 -11.08
C GLY A 42 -4.88 -5.08 -9.59
N VAL A 43 -5.41 -4.02 -8.98
CA VAL A 43 -5.79 -3.99 -7.55
C VAL A 43 -7.25 -4.37 -7.40
N ARG A 44 -7.50 -5.50 -6.75
CA ARG A 44 -8.86 -5.95 -6.41
C ARG A 44 -9.37 -5.21 -5.17
N ASP A 45 -8.56 -5.15 -4.12
CA ASP A 45 -8.97 -4.50 -2.87
C ASP A 45 -7.79 -3.92 -2.07
N LEU A 46 -8.10 -2.97 -1.18
CA LEU A 46 -7.16 -2.31 -0.29
C LEU A 46 -7.82 -2.15 1.08
N VAL A 47 -7.32 -2.90 2.07
CA VAL A 47 -7.90 -2.92 3.42
C VAL A 47 -6.93 -2.26 4.40
N PRO A 48 -7.20 -1.01 4.84
CA PRO A 48 -6.35 -0.33 5.82
C PRO A 48 -6.52 -0.98 7.20
N GLY A 49 -5.39 -1.29 7.83
CA GLY A 49 -5.30 -1.65 9.24
C GLY A 49 -4.92 -0.45 10.10
N TRP A 50 -4.38 -0.72 11.29
CA TRP A 50 -3.96 0.32 12.23
C TRP A 50 -2.58 0.90 11.88
N THR A 51 -1.62 0.05 11.53
CA THR A 51 -0.28 0.42 11.05
C THR A 51 0.07 -0.23 9.71
N THR A 52 -0.91 -0.91 9.11
CA THR A 52 -0.72 -1.75 7.93
C THR A 52 -1.72 -1.41 6.83
N LEU A 53 -1.44 -1.87 5.62
CA LEU A 53 -2.37 -1.87 4.50
C LEU A 53 -2.29 -3.22 3.79
N MET A 54 -3.40 -3.95 3.76
CA MET A 54 -3.50 -5.16 2.95
C MET A 54 -3.84 -4.77 1.51
N LEU A 55 -3.05 -5.23 0.56
CA LEU A 55 -3.26 -5.04 -0.87
C LEU A 55 -3.62 -6.38 -1.50
N HIS A 56 -4.85 -6.50 -1.99
CA HIS A 56 -5.30 -7.64 -2.78
C HIS A 56 -5.16 -7.32 -4.27
N TYR A 57 -4.51 -8.20 -5.02
CA TYR A 57 -4.26 -8.02 -6.44
C TYR A 57 -4.66 -9.24 -7.26
N ASP A 58 -4.76 -9.05 -8.57
CA ASP A 58 -5.00 -10.13 -9.52
C ASP A 58 -3.70 -10.52 -10.24
N PRO A 59 -3.10 -11.69 -9.95
CA PRO A 59 -1.85 -12.12 -10.58
C PRO A 59 -2.00 -12.35 -12.11
N TYR A 60 -3.22 -12.51 -12.62
CA TYR A 60 -3.48 -12.62 -14.06
C TYR A 60 -3.58 -11.26 -14.75
N ARG A 61 -3.70 -10.16 -13.99
CA ARG A 61 -3.75 -8.79 -14.52
C ARG A 61 -2.49 -7.99 -14.24
N ILE A 62 -1.80 -8.28 -13.14
CA ILE A 62 -0.52 -7.67 -12.78
C ILE A 62 0.42 -8.75 -12.24
N ALA A 63 1.57 -8.92 -12.90
CA ALA A 63 2.60 -9.82 -12.42
C ALA A 63 3.16 -9.32 -11.08
N PRO A 64 3.44 -10.21 -10.10
CA PRO A 64 3.97 -9.81 -8.79
C PRO A 64 5.23 -8.94 -8.87
N GLN A 65 6.14 -9.23 -9.80
CA GLN A 65 7.37 -8.45 -9.99
C GLN A 65 7.06 -7.00 -10.41
N VAL A 66 6.12 -6.83 -11.34
CA VAL A 66 5.69 -5.51 -11.82
C VAL A 66 4.94 -4.75 -10.71
N LEU A 67 4.17 -5.45 -9.89
CA LEU A 67 3.49 -4.86 -8.74
C LEU A 67 4.51 -4.30 -7.73
N GLU A 68 5.54 -5.07 -7.39
CA GLU A 68 6.62 -4.64 -6.48
C GLU A 68 7.40 -3.43 -7.04
N GLU A 69 7.77 -3.46 -8.33
CA GLU A 69 8.44 -2.35 -9.01
C GLU A 69 7.63 -1.05 -8.98
N ARG A 70 6.31 -1.13 -9.16
CA ARG A 70 5.41 0.04 -9.13
C ARG A 70 5.07 0.50 -7.73
N LEU A 71 5.10 -0.38 -6.73
CA LEU A 71 4.85 -0.04 -5.34
C LEU A 71 5.95 0.86 -4.76
N GLY A 72 7.21 0.59 -5.10
CA GLY A 72 8.36 1.32 -4.54
C GLY A 72 8.24 2.85 -4.62
N PRO A 73 8.07 3.44 -5.82
CA PRO A 73 7.93 4.89 -5.96
C PRO A 73 6.72 5.46 -5.22
N LEU A 74 5.56 4.80 -5.28
CA LEU A 74 4.34 5.25 -4.61
C LEU A 74 4.49 5.26 -3.08
N LEU A 75 5.17 4.25 -2.52
CA LEU A 75 5.47 4.16 -1.10
C LEU A 75 6.50 5.20 -0.68
N ALA A 76 7.52 5.47 -1.51
CA ALA A 76 8.52 6.51 -1.25
C ALA A 76 7.88 7.91 -1.22
N GLU A 77 7.03 8.24 -2.20
CA GLU A 77 6.29 9.50 -2.23
C GLU A 77 5.37 9.64 -1.01
N TRP A 78 4.63 8.59 -0.68
CA TRP A 78 3.75 8.59 0.49
C TRP A 78 4.53 8.73 1.80
N HIS A 79 5.70 8.10 1.91
CA HIS A 79 6.54 8.18 3.10
C HIS A 79 7.10 9.59 3.30
N ALA A 80 7.38 10.34 2.22
CA ALA A 80 7.80 11.73 2.27
C ALA A 80 6.63 12.71 2.53
N TRP A 81 5.42 12.35 2.13
CA TRP A 81 4.25 13.20 2.28
C TRP A 81 3.72 13.22 3.72
N ARG A 82 3.30 14.40 4.19
CA ARG A 82 2.55 14.60 5.43
C ARG A 82 1.29 15.43 5.14
N PRO A 83 0.17 15.17 5.84
CA PRO A 83 -1.00 16.06 5.78
C PRO A 83 -0.62 17.44 6.31
N ALA A 84 -1.27 18.48 5.78
CA ALA A 84 -1.15 19.82 6.35
C ALA A 84 -1.85 19.84 7.72
N GLU A 85 -1.24 20.53 8.69
CA GLU A 85 -1.80 20.77 10.03
C GLU A 85 -3.11 21.56 10.00
#